data_AF-A0A4S8MYT8-F1
#
_entry.id   AF-A0A4S8MYT8-F1
#
_cell.length_a   1.000
_cell.length_b   1.000
_cell.length_c   1.000
_cell.angle_alpha   90.00
_cell.angle_beta   90.00
_cell.angle_gamma   90.00
#
_symmetry.space_group_name_H-M   'P 1'
#
loop_
_entity.id
_entity.type
_entity.pdbx_description
1 polymer ?
#
loop_
_entity_poly.entity_id
_entity_poly.type
_entity_poly.pdbx_seq_one_letter_code
_entity_poly.pdbx_strand_id
1 'polypeptide(L)'
;MRERFGPGAREKETDEELAAAKREAKAQGQLSIFDTAPQKQTEDKSIATSDSARSTKASKPRTQEVKTKKHKKKEHKYSTGAFKISHRKLNMLGNQISGTPINYAILQMQFSEKRASKRIMNMLATARDHAVRYKNLDLDRLVVSEAWTNKGISHKKFEPRGRGHFGFRTTRRSKLHVVLREGKTLEEEKAAERAYKLKKVVSANAVREDKPLRGLPAMWAW
;
A
#
# COMPACT_ATOMS: atom_id res chain seq x y z
N MET A 1 -30.60 -17.62 -46.74
CA MET A 1 -30.44 -18.31 -45.43
C MET A 1 -28.99 -18.07 -45.01
N ARG A 2 -28.71 -17.25 -43.99
CA ARG A 2 -28.78 -17.50 -42.53
C ARG A 2 -27.61 -18.34 -41.97
N GLU A 3 -26.73 -17.59 -41.27
CA GLU A 3 -26.16 -17.92 -39.94
C GLU A 3 -24.78 -18.61 -39.77
N ARG A 4 -24.00 -18.01 -38.85
CA ARG A 4 -22.97 -18.60 -37.96
C ARG A 4 -21.63 -19.07 -38.54
N PHE A 5 -20.89 -18.15 -39.20
CA PHE A 5 -19.41 -18.15 -39.11
C PHE A 5 -18.95 -17.26 -37.94
N GLY A 6 -18.85 -17.88 -36.77
CA GLY A 6 -18.22 -17.32 -35.57
C GLY A 6 -18.00 -18.46 -34.58
N PRO A 7 -17.00 -18.38 -33.68
CA PRO A 7 -16.82 -19.40 -32.65
C PRO A 7 -18.07 -19.42 -31.78
N GLY A 8 -18.86 -20.50 -31.87
CA GLY A 8 -20.04 -20.68 -31.03
C GLY A 8 -19.64 -20.55 -29.56
N ALA A 9 -20.53 -19.97 -28.75
CA ALA A 9 -20.35 -20.02 -27.31
C ALA A 9 -20.27 -21.49 -26.90
N ARG A 10 -19.10 -21.93 -26.42
CA ARG A 10 -19.00 -23.25 -25.79
C ARG A 10 -19.95 -23.24 -24.61
N GLU A 11 -21.00 -24.05 -24.71
CA GLU A 11 -21.81 -24.42 -23.56
C GLU A 11 -20.83 -24.97 -22.50
N LYS A 12 -20.95 -24.44 -21.29
CA LYS A 12 -20.07 -24.87 -20.20
C LYS A 12 -20.60 -26.20 -19.71
N GLU A 13 -19.82 -27.25 -19.93
CA GLU A 13 -19.94 -28.52 -19.21
C GLU A 13 -20.20 -28.22 -17.73
N THR A 14 -21.22 -28.85 -17.17
CA THR A 14 -21.64 -28.63 -15.78
C THR A 14 -20.56 -29.14 -14.82
N ASP A 15 -20.54 -28.61 -13.60
CA ASP A 15 -19.55 -29.02 -12.59
C ASP A 15 -19.64 -30.54 -12.27
N GLU A 16 -20.79 -31.16 -12.50
CA GLU A 16 -21.00 -32.61 -12.36
C GLU A 16 -20.38 -33.42 -13.53
N GLU A 17 -20.55 -32.97 -14.78
CA GLU A 17 -19.93 -33.57 -15.96
C GLU A 17 -18.40 -33.44 -15.90
N LEU A 18 -17.89 -32.27 -15.51
CA LEU A 18 -16.46 -32.02 -15.27
C LEU A 18 -15.91 -32.91 -14.14
N ALA A 19 -16.71 -33.19 -13.10
CA ALA A 19 -16.33 -34.12 -12.04
C ALA A 19 -16.36 -35.59 -12.50
N ALA A 20 -17.27 -35.97 -13.40
CA ALA A 20 -17.33 -37.30 -14.01
C ALA A 20 -16.11 -37.54 -14.93
N ALA A 21 -15.83 -36.63 -15.86
CA ALA A 21 -14.67 -36.71 -16.75
C ALA A 21 -13.34 -36.81 -15.97
N LYS A 22 -13.19 -36.11 -14.84
CA LYS A 22 -12.03 -36.24 -13.95
C LYS A 22 -11.94 -37.61 -13.24
N ARG A 23 -13.06 -38.27 -12.95
CA ARG A 23 -13.07 -39.64 -12.40
C ARG A 23 -12.67 -40.66 -13.47
N GLU A 24 -13.10 -40.49 -14.70
CA GLU A 24 -12.72 -41.35 -15.83
C GLU A 24 -11.23 -41.18 -16.18
N ALA A 25 -10.74 -39.94 -16.30
CA ALA A 25 -9.32 -39.66 -16.48
C ALA A 25 -8.45 -40.24 -15.35
N LYS A 26 -8.97 -40.29 -14.11
CA LYS A 26 -8.34 -40.97 -12.97
C LYS A 26 -8.30 -42.49 -13.13
N ALA A 27 -9.38 -43.11 -13.59
CA ALA A 27 -9.42 -44.55 -13.85
C ALA A 27 -8.49 -44.95 -15.01
N GLN A 28 -8.36 -44.10 -16.03
CA GLN A 28 -7.46 -44.30 -17.18
C GLN A 28 -6.01 -43.85 -16.92
N GLY A 29 -5.69 -43.30 -15.75
CA GLY A 29 -4.35 -42.84 -15.38
C GLY A 29 -3.88 -41.54 -16.07
N GLN A 30 -4.73 -40.87 -16.86
CA GLN A 30 -4.40 -39.68 -17.66
C GLN A 30 -4.60 -38.35 -16.90
N LEU A 31 -4.39 -38.34 -15.57
CA LEU A 31 -4.64 -37.15 -14.75
C LEU A 31 -3.67 -36.00 -15.01
N SER A 32 -4.19 -34.77 -14.95
CA SER A 32 -3.36 -33.57 -14.98
C SER A 32 -2.50 -33.47 -13.71
N ILE A 33 -1.26 -33.03 -13.87
CA ILE A 33 -0.30 -32.82 -12.77
C ILE A 33 -0.83 -31.87 -11.68
N PHE A 34 -1.80 -31.01 -12.02
CA PHE A 34 -2.45 -30.09 -11.08
C PHE A 34 -3.58 -30.75 -10.26
N ASP A 35 -4.21 -31.81 -10.77
CA ASP A 35 -5.21 -32.61 -10.04
C ASP A 35 -4.56 -33.69 -9.15
N THR A 36 -3.34 -34.12 -9.48
CA THR A 36 -2.58 -35.12 -8.70
C THR A 36 -1.98 -34.54 -7.40
N ALA A 37 -1.96 -33.22 -7.23
CA ALA A 37 -1.47 -32.59 -6.00
C ALA A 37 -2.44 -32.87 -4.82
N PRO A 38 -1.95 -33.27 -3.64
CA PRO A 38 -2.82 -33.55 -2.49
C PRO A 38 -3.47 -32.27 -1.98
N GLN A 39 -4.71 -32.01 -2.42
CA GLN A 39 -5.51 -30.93 -1.85
C GLN A 39 -5.75 -31.22 -0.38
N LYS A 40 -5.41 -30.26 0.47
CA LYS A 40 -5.52 -30.40 1.91
C LYS A 40 -6.99 -30.38 2.31
N GLN A 41 -7.57 -31.55 2.53
CA GLN A 41 -8.94 -31.73 2.98
C GLN A 41 -9.19 -30.89 4.25
N THR A 42 -10.15 -29.97 4.17
CA THR A 42 -10.70 -29.28 5.33
C THR A 42 -11.89 -30.12 5.79
N GLU A 43 -11.62 -31.07 6.68
CA GLU A 43 -12.61 -32.02 7.20
C GLU A 43 -13.59 -31.31 8.15
N ASP A 44 -14.74 -30.87 7.63
CA ASP A 44 -15.86 -30.37 8.43
C ASP A 44 -16.53 -31.53 9.18
N LYS A 45 -16.08 -31.78 10.42
CA LYS A 45 -16.57 -32.91 11.24
C LYS A 45 -17.91 -32.62 11.91
N SER A 46 -18.91 -33.41 11.52
CA SER A 46 -20.27 -33.43 12.09
C SER A 46 -20.39 -34.23 13.40
N ILE A 47 -21.48 -33.95 14.13
CA ILE A 47 -21.97 -34.54 15.40
C ILE A 47 -22.46 -36.01 15.17
N ALA A 48 -22.46 -36.97 16.12
CA ALA A 48 -22.19 -36.94 17.57
C ALA A 48 -20.99 -37.89 17.96
N THR A 49 -20.97 -38.82 18.96
CA THR A 49 -21.97 -39.37 19.92
C THR A 49 -21.28 -39.93 21.20
N SER A 50 -22.03 -39.96 22.30
CA SER A 50 -21.98 -40.87 23.49
C SER A 50 -20.66 -41.51 24.00
N ASP A 51 -20.44 -41.30 25.31
CA ASP A 51 -19.87 -42.19 26.34
C ASP A 51 -18.41 -42.68 26.21
N SER A 52 -17.50 -42.26 27.10
CA SER A 52 -17.58 -42.59 28.53
C SER A 52 -16.65 -41.71 29.39
N ALA A 53 -16.89 -41.67 30.71
CA ALA A 53 -16.18 -40.76 31.62
C ALA A 53 -14.83 -41.30 32.13
N ARG A 54 -13.76 -40.52 31.99
CA ARG A 54 -12.54 -40.64 32.83
C ARG A 54 -11.93 -39.26 33.13
N SER A 55 -11.83 -38.96 34.42
CA SER A 55 -11.29 -37.69 34.91
C SER A 55 -9.81 -37.52 34.61
N THR A 56 -9.47 -36.46 33.88
CA THR A 56 -8.15 -35.82 33.92
C THR A 56 -8.33 -34.30 33.94
N LYS A 57 -7.39 -33.56 34.53
CA LYS A 57 -7.49 -32.11 34.77
C LYS A 57 -7.88 -31.36 33.49
N ALA A 58 -8.88 -30.47 33.59
CA ALA A 58 -9.40 -29.69 32.47
C ALA A 58 -8.35 -28.71 31.91
N SER A 59 -7.48 -29.21 31.03
CA SER A 59 -6.63 -28.37 30.20
C SER A 59 -7.53 -27.54 29.29
N LYS A 60 -7.56 -26.22 29.54
CA LYS A 60 -8.31 -25.26 28.72
C LYS A 60 -7.91 -25.50 27.26
N PRO A 61 -8.87 -25.76 26.33
CA PRO A 61 -8.54 -26.23 24.99
C PRO A 61 -7.56 -25.25 24.38
N ARG A 62 -6.38 -25.74 23.99
CA ARG A 62 -5.31 -24.92 23.43
C ARG A 62 -5.65 -24.60 21.99
N THR A 63 -6.65 -23.73 21.81
CA THR A 63 -7.05 -23.13 20.54
C THR A 63 -5.78 -22.66 19.86
N GLN A 64 -5.38 -23.37 18.82
CA GLN A 64 -4.16 -23.03 18.10
C GLN A 64 -4.48 -21.76 17.32
N GLU A 65 -4.08 -20.62 17.88
CA GLU A 65 -4.24 -19.31 17.23
C GLU A 65 -3.59 -19.39 15.85
N VAL A 66 -4.43 -19.55 14.82
CA VAL A 66 -3.98 -19.60 13.44
C VAL A 66 -3.46 -18.20 13.13
N LYS A 67 -2.15 -18.03 13.21
CA LYS A 67 -1.45 -16.76 13.01
C LYS A 67 -1.67 -16.28 11.58
N THR A 68 -2.78 -15.56 11.37
CA THR A 68 -3.19 -15.03 10.09
C THR A 68 -2.07 -14.14 9.55
N LYS A 69 -1.45 -14.60 8.46
CA LYS A 69 -0.30 -13.92 7.86
C LYS A 69 -0.78 -12.56 7.35
N LYS A 70 -0.47 -11.49 8.09
CA LYS A 70 -0.89 -10.11 7.76
C LYS A 70 -0.54 -9.81 6.29
N HIS A 71 -1.56 -9.70 5.44
CA HIS A 71 -1.38 -9.42 4.03
C HIS A 71 -0.63 -8.09 3.88
N LYS A 72 0.43 -8.09 3.07
CA LYS A 72 1.23 -6.89 2.82
C LYS A 72 0.37 -5.90 2.03
N LYS A 73 0.28 -4.65 2.51
CA LYS A 73 -0.50 -3.59 1.84
C LYS A 73 -0.11 -3.48 0.37
N LYS A 74 -1.09 -3.30 -0.52
CA LYS A 74 -0.84 -2.97 -1.93
C LYS A 74 0.00 -1.69 -1.99
N GLU A 75 1.11 -1.74 -2.71
CA GLU A 75 1.93 -0.56 -2.99
C GLU A 75 2.56 -0.69 -4.37
N HIS A 76 2.61 0.41 -5.11
CA HIS A 76 3.35 0.50 -6.37
C HIS A 76 4.59 1.38 -6.17
N LYS A 77 5.78 0.84 -6.45
CA LYS A 77 7.06 1.52 -6.25
C LYS A 77 7.67 1.89 -7.60
N TYR A 78 7.99 3.16 -7.77
CA TYR A 78 8.54 3.69 -9.02
C TYR A 78 9.69 4.66 -8.75
N SER A 79 10.52 4.93 -9.76
CA SER A 79 11.65 5.86 -9.60
C SER A 79 12.08 6.47 -10.92
N THR A 80 12.65 7.68 -10.88
CA THR A 80 13.22 8.30 -12.07
C THR A 80 14.66 7.82 -12.33
N GLY A 81 15.05 7.76 -13.59
CA GLY A 81 16.47 7.75 -13.97
C GLY A 81 17.24 8.96 -13.43
N ALA A 82 18.56 8.89 -13.38
CA ALA A 82 19.39 9.90 -12.72
C ALA A 82 19.19 11.33 -13.30
N PHE A 83 19.10 12.33 -12.42
CA PHE A 83 19.15 13.75 -12.73
C PHE A 83 20.53 14.33 -12.45
N LYS A 84 20.99 15.30 -13.26
CA LYS A 84 22.18 16.14 -13.00
C LYS A 84 21.86 17.25 -11.99
N ILE A 85 21.31 16.87 -10.83
CA ILE A 85 20.80 17.77 -9.78
C ILE A 85 21.22 17.21 -8.41
N SER A 86 21.52 18.11 -7.46
CA SER A 86 21.78 17.73 -6.06
C SER A 86 20.51 17.25 -5.37
N HIS A 87 20.59 16.10 -4.70
CA HIS A 87 19.49 15.48 -3.94
C HIS A 87 18.72 16.50 -3.08
N ARG A 88 19.38 17.39 -2.34
CA ARG A 88 18.73 18.44 -1.53
C ARG A 88 17.74 19.32 -2.32
N LYS A 89 18.12 19.76 -3.54
CA LYS A 89 17.24 20.59 -4.40
C LYS A 89 16.10 19.77 -5.03
N LEU A 90 16.32 18.48 -5.26
CA LEU A 90 15.29 17.59 -5.79
C LEU A 90 14.28 17.17 -4.70
N ASN A 91 14.74 17.02 -3.46
CA ASN A 91 13.89 16.66 -2.32
C ASN A 91 12.85 17.72 -1.99
N MET A 92 13.07 18.99 -2.34
CA MET A 92 12.07 20.05 -2.24
C MET A 92 10.83 19.73 -3.10
N LEU A 93 11.02 19.21 -4.32
CA LEU A 93 9.91 18.76 -5.18
C LEU A 93 9.31 17.43 -4.67
N GLY A 94 10.13 16.55 -4.07
CA GLY A 94 9.63 15.34 -3.41
C GLY A 94 8.68 15.65 -2.26
N ASN A 95 9.06 16.59 -1.38
CA ASN A 95 8.22 17.07 -0.28
C ASN A 95 6.95 17.80 -0.79
N GLN A 96 7.01 18.43 -1.96
CA GLN A 96 5.86 19.14 -2.56
C GLN A 96 4.78 18.18 -3.08
N ILE A 97 5.13 16.94 -3.43
CA ILE A 97 4.18 15.92 -3.92
C ILE A 97 3.80 14.87 -2.87
N SER A 98 4.63 14.64 -1.84
CA SER A 98 4.34 13.65 -0.79
C SER A 98 3.05 13.98 -0.04
N GLY A 99 2.19 12.98 0.16
CA GLY A 99 0.88 13.13 0.79
C GLY A 99 -0.23 13.63 -0.14
N THR A 100 0.06 13.99 -1.38
CA THR A 100 -0.97 14.50 -2.31
C THR A 100 -1.59 13.40 -3.20
N PRO A 101 -2.87 13.54 -3.62
CA PRO A 101 -3.47 12.66 -4.63
C PRO A 101 -2.69 12.71 -5.95
N ILE A 102 -2.58 11.56 -6.65
CA ILE A 102 -1.69 11.41 -7.80
C ILE A 102 -1.97 12.41 -8.93
N ASN A 103 -3.25 12.70 -9.21
CA ASN A 103 -3.63 13.64 -10.27
C ASN A 103 -3.29 15.09 -9.89
N TYR A 104 -3.40 15.46 -8.60
CA TYR A 104 -2.95 16.76 -8.09
C TYR A 104 -1.42 16.87 -8.12
N ALA A 105 -0.69 15.80 -7.80
CA ALA A 105 0.76 15.76 -7.90
C ALA A 105 1.26 15.95 -9.36
N ILE A 106 0.54 15.38 -10.34
CA ILE A 106 0.81 15.58 -11.78
C ILE A 106 0.57 17.04 -12.16
N LEU A 107 -0.58 17.62 -11.80
CA LEU A 107 -0.94 19.03 -12.06
C LEU A 107 0.08 20.00 -11.43
N GLN A 108 0.46 19.77 -10.18
CA GLN A 108 1.46 20.56 -9.46
C GLN A 108 2.85 20.49 -10.13
N MET A 109 3.19 19.37 -10.79
CA MET A 109 4.42 19.23 -11.58
C MET A 109 4.28 19.77 -13.02
N GLN A 110 3.06 19.94 -13.54
CA GLN A 110 2.81 20.58 -14.85
C GLN A 110 3.07 22.09 -14.78
N PHE A 111 2.60 22.76 -13.72
CA PHE A 111 2.75 24.22 -13.54
C PHE A 111 4.04 24.64 -12.79
N SER A 112 4.85 23.69 -12.31
CA SER A 112 6.10 24.02 -11.60
C SER A 112 7.22 24.40 -12.57
N GLU A 113 7.69 25.64 -12.47
CA GLU A 113 8.82 26.23 -13.23
C GLU A 113 10.13 25.40 -13.17
N LYS A 114 10.30 24.59 -12.12
CA LYS A 114 11.61 24.04 -11.76
C LYS A 114 11.96 22.87 -12.68
N ARG A 115 12.78 23.07 -13.72
CA ARG A 115 13.31 22.13 -14.76
C ARG A 115 13.23 20.60 -14.55
N ALA A 116 13.30 20.08 -13.33
CA ALA A 116 13.04 18.66 -13.04
C ALA A 116 11.55 18.26 -13.15
N SER A 117 10.62 19.20 -12.93
CA SER A 117 9.16 19.04 -12.86
C SER A 117 8.59 18.26 -14.04
N LYS A 118 8.84 18.69 -15.28
CA LYS A 118 8.41 18.00 -16.52
C LYS A 118 8.80 16.51 -16.58
N ARG A 119 9.93 16.11 -15.99
CA ARG A 119 10.35 14.69 -15.92
C ARG A 119 9.69 13.94 -14.75
N ILE A 120 9.41 14.63 -13.65
CA ILE A 120 8.66 14.07 -12.51
C ILE A 120 7.18 13.88 -12.91
N MET A 121 6.57 14.84 -13.61
CA MET A 121 5.22 14.77 -14.18
C MET A 121 5.05 13.51 -15.05
N ASN A 122 5.90 13.31 -16.06
CA ASN A 122 5.86 12.11 -16.90
C ASN A 122 6.07 10.82 -16.09
N MET A 123 6.94 10.84 -15.08
CA MET A 123 7.18 9.69 -14.19
C MET A 123 5.97 9.39 -13.28
N LEU A 124 5.24 10.40 -12.81
CA LEU A 124 4.02 10.23 -12.02
C LEU A 124 2.88 9.68 -12.87
N ALA A 125 2.74 10.14 -14.12
CA ALA A 125 1.79 9.57 -15.06
C ALA A 125 2.06 8.07 -15.32
N THR A 126 3.30 7.69 -15.67
CA THR A 126 3.62 6.27 -15.88
C THR A 126 3.47 5.44 -14.59
N ALA A 127 3.82 5.99 -13.42
CA ALA A 127 3.63 5.30 -12.14
C ALA A 127 2.15 5.08 -11.78
N ARG A 128 1.27 6.06 -12.08
CA ARG A 128 -0.19 5.96 -11.92
C ARG A 128 -0.74 4.83 -12.80
N ASP A 129 -0.41 4.86 -14.08
CA ASP A 129 -0.95 3.91 -15.07
C ASP A 129 -0.46 2.48 -14.78
N HIS A 130 0.79 2.33 -14.29
CA HIS A 130 1.31 1.04 -13.81
C HIS A 130 0.69 0.58 -12.47
N ALA A 131 0.31 1.49 -11.57
CA ALA A 131 -0.33 1.14 -10.29
C ALA A 131 -1.74 0.59 -10.51
N VAL A 132 -2.51 1.20 -11.42
CA VAL A 132 -3.80 0.67 -11.86
C VAL A 132 -3.60 -0.68 -12.57
N ARG A 133 -2.85 -0.70 -13.70
CA ARG A 133 -2.78 -1.88 -14.61
C ARG A 133 -2.09 -3.12 -14.02
N TYR A 134 -1.07 -2.97 -13.18
CA TYR A 134 -0.24 -4.11 -12.72
C TYR A 134 -0.28 -4.36 -11.21
N LYS A 135 -1.01 -3.54 -10.45
CA LYS A 135 -1.19 -3.72 -9.00
C LYS A 135 -2.64 -3.63 -8.55
N ASN A 136 -3.57 -3.31 -9.46
CA ASN A 136 -5.01 -3.20 -9.18
C ASN A 136 -5.26 -2.30 -7.97
N LEU A 137 -4.59 -1.14 -7.93
CA LEU A 137 -4.95 -0.06 -7.01
C LEU A 137 -6.10 0.76 -7.62
N ASP A 138 -7.03 1.16 -6.77
CA ASP A 138 -8.03 2.18 -7.09
C ASP A 138 -7.35 3.50 -7.51
N LEU A 139 -7.88 4.16 -8.55
CA LEU A 139 -7.34 5.39 -9.14
C LEU A 139 -7.71 6.63 -8.31
N ASP A 140 -8.95 6.72 -7.86
CA ASP A 140 -9.47 7.93 -7.21
C ASP A 140 -8.91 8.08 -5.78
N ARG A 141 -8.60 6.94 -5.15
CA ARG A 141 -7.88 6.85 -3.87
C ARG A 141 -6.35 6.79 -4.01
N LEU A 142 -5.78 6.99 -5.19
CA LEU A 142 -4.34 6.81 -5.40
C LEU A 142 -3.52 8.02 -4.90
N VAL A 143 -2.79 7.85 -3.80
CA VAL A 143 -2.03 8.90 -3.13
C VAL A 143 -0.52 8.64 -3.21
N VAL A 144 0.26 9.72 -3.34
CA VAL A 144 1.73 9.73 -3.25
C VAL A 144 2.15 9.53 -1.79
N SER A 145 2.03 8.30 -1.28
CA SER A 145 2.23 7.96 0.13
C SER A 145 3.65 8.24 0.63
N GLU A 146 4.67 8.05 -0.19
CA GLU A 146 6.07 8.35 0.14
C GLU A 146 6.79 8.91 -1.09
N ALA A 147 7.61 9.94 -0.91
CA ALA A 147 8.53 10.43 -1.94
C ALA A 147 9.87 10.85 -1.30
N TRP A 148 10.99 10.32 -1.81
CA TRP A 148 12.33 10.64 -1.29
C TRP A 148 13.39 10.66 -2.38
N THR A 149 14.55 11.25 -2.08
CA THR A 149 15.66 11.37 -3.04
C THR A 149 16.90 10.58 -2.64
N ASN A 150 17.38 9.74 -3.56
CA ASN A 150 18.61 8.99 -3.40
C ASN A 150 19.79 9.71 -4.06
N LYS A 151 20.96 9.65 -3.40
CA LYS A 151 22.23 10.12 -3.94
C LYS A 151 22.65 9.21 -5.10
N GLY A 152 23.05 9.77 -6.23
CA GLY A 152 23.64 9.03 -7.35
C GLY A 152 25.13 9.28 -7.49
N ILE A 153 25.74 8.60 -8.48
CA ILE A 153 27.15 8.77 -8.88
C ILE A 153 27.48 10.27 -9.00
N SER A 154 28.46 10.71 -8.22
CA SER A 154 28.82 12.12 -8.08
C SER A 154 30.27 12.31 -8.50
N HIS A 155 30.52 13.23 -9.43
CA HIS A 155 31.83 13.44 -10.05
C HIS A 155 32.52 14.63 -9.38
N LYS A 156 33.76 14.46 -8.90
CA LYS A 156 34.60 15.59 -8.48
C LYS A 156 35.20 16.25 -9.73
N LYS A 157 35.30 17.57 -9.74
CA LYS A 157 36.13 18.37 -10.66
C LYS A 157 37.17 19.13 -9.85
N PHE A 158 38.40 19.22 -10.35
CA PHE A 158 39.40 20.14 -9.79
C PHE A 158 38.94 21.60 -9.96
N GLU A 159 39.22 22.43 -8.97
CA GLU A 159 38.90 23.86 -8.96
C GLU A 159 40.11 24.63 -8.39
N PRO A 160 40.97 25.23 -9.24
CA PRO A 160 42.09 26.06 -8.78
C PRO A 160 41.57 27.35 -8.15
N ARG A 161 42.32 27.90 -7.19
CA ARG A 161 42.02 29.15 -6.49
C ARG A 161 43.31 29.98 -6.37
N GLY A 162 43.19 31.22 -5.90
CA GLY A 162 44.35 32.09 -5.69
C GLY A 162 45.34 31.55 -4.63
N ARG A 163 46.57 32.08 -4.65
CA ARG A 163 47.64 31.78 -3.66
C ARG A 163 48.01 30.29 -3.57
N GLY A 164 47.93 29.55 -4.69
CA GLY A 164 48.26 28.12 -4.77
C GLY A 164 47.23 27.17 -4.15
N HIS A 165 46.14 27.69 -3.58
CA HIS A 165 45.06 26.84 -3.04
C HIS A 165 44.24 26.20 -4.15
N PHE A 166 43.68 25.02 -3.87
CA PHE A 166 42.75 24.32 -4.76
C PHE A 166 41.60 23.67 -3.98
N GLY A 167 40.55 23.26 -4.71
CA GLY A 167 39.41 22.55 -4.17
C GLY A 167 38.80 21.56 -5.15
N PHE A 168 37.71 20.89 -4.75
CA PHE A 168 37.02 19.89 -5.58
C PHE A 168 35.51 20.15 -5.70
N ARG A 169 35.07 20.69 -6.84
CA ARG A 169 33.66 20.94 -7.16
C ARG A 169 32.92 19.63 -7.43
N THR A 170 32.03 19.22 -6.53
CA THR A 170 31.28 17.95 -6.69
C THR A 170 30.01 18.14 -7.53
N THR A 171 30.03 17.65 -8.77
CA THR A 171 28.85 17.54 -9.64
C THR A 171 28.01 16.33 -9.21
N ARG A 172 27.00 16.57 -8.38
CA ARG A 172 26.10 15.54 -7.84
C ARG A 172 25.07 15.09 -8.89
N ARG A 173 24.77 13.80 -8.93
CA ARG A 173 23.55 13.24 -9.54
C ARG A 173 22.61 12.72 -8.43
N SER A 174 21.32 12.59 -8.72
CA SER A 174 20.32 12.03 -7.80
C SER A 174 19.15 11.35 -8.53
N LYS A 175 18.37 10.53 -7.83
CA LYS A 175 17.11 9.93 -8.29
C LYS A 175 15.97 10.31 -7.34
N LEU A 176 14.76 10.49 -7.87
CA LEU A 176 13.52 10.50 -7.08
C LEU A 176 12.97 9.08 -7.03
N HIS A 177 12.48 8.68 -5.87
CA HIS A 177 11.72 7.45 -5.64
C HIS A 177 10.35 7.82 -5.08
N VAL A 178 9.31 7.13 -5.54
CA VAL A 178 7.91 7.34 -5.13
C VAL A 178 7.25 6.00 -4.83
N VAL A 179 6.42 5.98 -3.80
CA VAL A 179 5.52 4.86 -3.46
C VAL A 179 4.10 5.36 -3.51
N LEU A 180 3.31 4.77 -4.41
CA LEU A 180 1.87 5.00 -4.52
C LEU A 180 1.14 3.94 -3.69
N ARG A 181 0.11 4.36 -2.95
CA ARG A 181 -0.79 3.50 -2.17
C ARG A 181 -2.22 4.03 -2.28
N GLU A 182 -3.18 3.15 -2.04
CA GLU A 182 -4.55 3.56 -1.72
C GLU A 182 -4.51 4.35 -0.40
N GLY A 183 -4.94 5.61 -0.44
CA GLY A 183 -4.97 6.54 0.68
C GLY A 183 -6.39 6.85 1.15
N LYS A 184 -6.52 7.85 2.03
CA LYS A 184 -7.80 8.47 2.34
C LYS A 184 -8.15 9.53 1.29
N THR A 185 -9.43 9.76 1.09
CA THR A 185 -9.92 10.90 0.30
C THR A 185 -9.67 12.20 1.07
N LEU A 186 -9.37 13.31 0.39
CA LEU A 186 -9.07 14.61 1.04
C LEU A 186 -10.22 15.10 1.95
N GLU A 187 -11.45 14.71 1.65
CA GLU A 187 -12.63 14.93 2.48
C GLU A 187 -12.67 14.04 3.73
N GLU A 188 -12.29 12.76 3.61
CA GLU A 188 -12.13 11.85 4.75
C GLU A 188 -11.01 12.32 5.70
N GLU A 189 -9.95 12.93 5.16
CA GLU A 189 -8.88 13.54 5.96
C GLU A 189 -9.37 14.80 6.68
N LYS A 190 -10.05 15.72 5.99
CA LYS A 190 -10.69 16.89 6.62
C LYS A 190 -11.72 16.49 7.67
N ALA A 191 -12.53 15.47 7.42
CA ALA A 191 -13.53 14.96 8.35
C ALA A 191 -12.87 14.33 9.58
N ALA A 192 -11.81 13.53 9.39
CA ALA A 192 -11.02 12.96 10.48
C ALA A 192 -10.30 14.03 11.31
N GLU A 193 -9.75 15.08 10.66
CA GLU A 193 -9.11 16.20 11.35
C GLU A 193 -10.14 17.04 12.12
N ARG A 194 -11.33 17.30 11.54
CA ARG A 194 -12.45 17.97 12.21
C ARG A 194 -12.97 17.17 13.40
N ALA A 195 -13.12 15.85 13.26
CA ALA A 195 -13.52 14.96 14.34
C ALA A 195 -12.45 14.88 15.45
N TYR A 196 -11.17 14.88 15.10
CA TYR A 196 -10.06 14.95 16.06
C TYR A 196 -10.04 16.30 16.80
N LYS A 197 -10.20 17.43 16.09
CA LYS A 197 -10.33 18.76 16.68
C LYS A 197 -11.53 18.83 17.62
N LEU A 198 -12.70 18.34 17.21
CA LEU A 198 -13.92 18.32 18.03
C LEU A 198 -13.78 17.39 19.24
N LYS A 199 -13.09 16.25 19.13
CA LYS A 199 -12.74 15.39 20.28
C LYS A 199 -11.69 16.02 21.22
N LYS A 200 -10.92 17.00 20.76
CA LYS A 200 -9.98 17.78 21.58
C LYS A 200 -10.66 18.97 22.28
N VAL A 201 -11.80 19.44 21.79
CA VAL A 201 -12.65 20.42 22.49
C VAL A 201 -13.27 19.72 23.69
N VAL A 202 -12.84 20.10 24.90
CA VAL A 202 -13.38 19.57 26.16
C VAL A 202 -14.73 20.22 26.49
N SER A 203 -14.89 21.49 26.14
CA SER A 203 -16.13 22.24 26.22
C SER A 203 -16.12 23.42 25.23
N ALA A 204 -17.30 23.95 24.92
CA ALA A 204 -17.41 25.38 24.63
C ALA A 204 -17.57 26.12 25.96
N ASN A 205 -16.97 27.30 26.10
CA ASN A 205 -16.88 28.08 27.35
C ASN A 205 -18.22 28.60 27.94
N ALA A 206 -19.36 28.07 27.49
CA ALA A 206 -20.71 28.47 27.92
C ALA A 206 -21.23 27.68 29.14
N VAL A 207 -20.50 26.66 29.62
CA VAL A 207 -20.90 25.80 30.74
C VAL A 207 -19.75 25.68 31.75
N ARG A 208 -20.05 25.68 33.05
CA ARG A 208 -19.05 25.34 34.09
C ARG A 208 -18.71 23.85 33.99
N GLU A 209 -17.44 23.54 33.77
CA GLU A 209 -16.95 22.16 33.66
C GLU A 209 -16.59 21.59 35.03
N ASP A 210 -16.96 20.33 35.27
CA ASP A 210 -16.50 19.57 36.43
C ASP A 210 -15.13 18.93 36.12
N LYS A 211 -14.07 19.76 36.19
CA LYS A 211 -12.69 19.37 35.89
C LYS A 211 -11.97 18.89 37.16
N PRO A 212 -11.35 17.70 37.17
CA PRO A 212 -10.61 17.22 38.34
C PRO A 212 -9.41 18.13 38.63
N LEU A 213 -9.39 18.70 39.84
CA LEU A 213 -8.30 19.56 40.32
C LEU A 213 -6.99 18.77 40.36
N ARG A 214 -5.95 19.31 39.71
CA ARG A 214 -4.62 18.69 39.65
C ARG A 214 -3.64 19.45 40.53
N GLY A 215 -2.87 18.73 41.34
CA GLY A 215 -1.95 19.35 42.30
C GLY A 215 -2.63 19.87 43.56
N LEU A 216 -3.70 19.20 44.01
CA LEU A 216 -4.31 19.45 45.32
C LEU A 216 -3.27 19.31 46.43
N PRO A 217 -3.22 20.22 47.42
CA PRO A 217 -2.41 20.04 48.62
C PRO A 217 -3.01 18.94 49.52
N ALA A 218 -2.20 18.41 50.45
CA ALA A 218 -2.65 17.39 51.40
C ALA A 218 -3.54 17.93 52.55
N MET A 219 -3.76 19.25 52.61
CA MET A 219 -4.64 19.93 53.54
C MET A 219 -5.93 20.38 52.83
N TRP A 220 -7.00 20.60 53.59
CA TRP A 220 -8.25 21.11 53.01
C TRP A 220 -8.03 22.53 52.44
N ALA A 221 -8.42 22.71 51.18
CA ALA A 221 -8.44 23.99 50.48
C ALA A 221 -9.74 24.08 49.66
N TRP A 222 -10.33 25.27 49.61
CA TRP A 222 -11.62 25.58 48.98
C TRP A 222 -11.45 26.46 47.74
#